data_AF-A0A7K4CQ66-F1
#
_entry.id   AF-A0A7K4CQ66-F1
#
_cell.length_a   1.000
_cell.length_b   1.000
_cell.length_c   1.000
_cell.angle_alpha   90.00
_cell.angle_beta   90.00
_cell.angle_gamma   90.00
#
_symmetry.space_group_name_H-M   'P 1'
#
loop_
_entity.id
_entity.type
_entity.pdbx_description
1 polymer ?
#
loop_
_entity_poly.entity_id
_entity_poly.type
_entity_poly.pdbx_seq_one_letter_code
_entity_poly.pdbx_strand_id
1 'polypeptide(L)'
;YRKKPNRVHGTIEEISFLGHIVRYEVKDEFGKLYRVQRFVNAKTRYLRFQKGETVTLGFHYGLGLVFPCPGEEELRLLENV
;
A
#
# COMPACT_ATOMS: atom_id res chain seq x y z
N TYR A 1 16.82 -16.15 -5.96
CA TYR A 1 16.11 -14.91 -5.58
C TYR A 1 14.62 -15.07 -5.85
N ARG A 2 13.77 -15.21 -4.82
CA ARG A 2 12.31 -15.22 -4.98
C ARG A 2 11.87 -13.82 -5.40
N LYS A 3 11.48 -13.64 -6.67
CA LYS A 3 10.84 -12.40 -7.12
C LYS A 3 9.63 -12.15 -6.23
N LYS A 4 9.63 -11.05 -5.47
CA LYS A 4 8.41 -10.60 -4.80
C LYS A 4 7.37 -10.36 -5.90
N PRO A 5 6.11 -10.80 -5.72
CA PRO A 5 5.08 -10.51 -6.70
C PRO A 5 5.01 -8.99 -6.88
N ASN A 6 4.97 -8.53 -8.14
CA ASN A 6 4.89 -7.10 -8.45
C ASN A 6 3.60 -6.47 -7.89
N ARG A 7 2.55 -7.29 -7.72
CA ARG A 7 1.23 -6.90 -7.25
C ARG A 7 0.68 -7.88 -6.23
N VAL A 8 0.05 -7.37 -5.19
CA VAL A 8 -0.68 -8.16 -4.18
C VAL A 8 -2.00 -7.48 -3.91
N HIS A 9 -3.09 -8.23 -4.01
CA HIS A 9 -4.41 -7.77 -3.59
C HIS A 9 -4.67 -8.30 -2.18
N GLY A 10 -5.19 -7.46 -1.31
CA GLY A 10 -5.49 -7.87 0.05
C GLY A 10 -6.25 -6.83 0.85
N THR A 11 -6.64 -7.21 2.06
CA THR A 11 -7.41 -6.37 2.97
C THR A 11 -6.49 -5.79 4.03
N ILE A 12 -6.69 -4.51 4.38
CA ILE A 12 -5.94 -3.86 5.46
C ILE A 12 -6.41 -4.41 6.81
N GLU A 13 -5.55 -5.12 7.51
CA GLU A 13 -5.80 -5.66 8.84
C GLU A 13 -5.44 -4.65 9.95
N GLU A 14 -4.40 -3.86 9.72
CA GLU A 14 -3.93 -2.87 10.69
C GLU A 14 -3.33 -1.63 9.99
N ILE A 15 -3.55 -0.47 10.63
CA ILE A 15 -2.91 0.79 10.28
C ILE A 15 -2.24 1.34 11.54
N SER A 16 -0.92 1.54 11.49
CA SER A 16 -0.15 2.11 12.61
C SER A 16 0.50 3.44 12.20
N PHE A 17 0.51 4.42 13.12
CA PHE A 17 1.10 5.74 12.91
C PHE A 17 2.40 5.87 13.71
N LEU A 18 3.49 6.14 13.01
CA LEU A 18 4.83 6.32 13.55
C LEU A 18 5.33 7.71 13.15
N GLY A 19 4.74 8.74 13.77
CA GLY A 19 5.03 10.14 13.46
C GLY A 19 4.62 10.53 12.04
N HIS A 20 5.61 10.64 11.15
CA HIS A 20 5.42 10.93 9.72
C HIS A 20 5.33 9.68 8.86
N ILE A 21 5.26 8.49 9.45
CA ILE A 21 5.17 7.23 8.74
C ILE A 21 3.83 6.59 9.08
N VAL A 22 3.09 6.18 8.04
CA VAL A 22 1.94 5.29 8.18
C VAL A 22 2.37 3.91 7.73
N ARG A 23 2.12 2.93 8.59
CA ARG A 23 2.33 1.51 8.31
C ARG A 23 0.98 0.86 8.03
N TYR A 24 0.90 0.11 6.94
CA TYR A 24 -0.23 -0.71 6.57
C TYR A 24 0.18 -2.19 6.66
N GLU A 25 -0.60 -2.99 7.37
CA GLU A 25 -0.54 -4.44 7.31
C GLU A 25 -1.70 -4.95 6.45
N VAL A 26 -1.36 -5.54 5.31
CA VAL A 26 -2.33 -6.02 4.32
C VAL A 26 -2.23 -7.54 4.24
N LYS A 27 -3.38 -8.21 4.34
CA LYS A 27 -3.48 -9.66 4.25
C LYS A 27 -4.06 -10.05 2.91
N ASP A 28 -3.36 -10.90 2.16
CA ASP A 28 -3.89 -11.44 0.91
C ASP A 28 -4.95 -12.54 1.18
N GLU A 29 -5.63 -12.96 0.10
CA GLU A 29 -6.64 -14.04 0.13
C GLU A 29 -6.08 -15.39 0.62
N PHE A 30 -4.77 -15.60 0.53
CA PHE A 30 -4.07 -16.79 1.00
C PHE A 30 -3.63 -16.67 2.48
N GLY A 31 -3.97 -15.58 3.14
CA GLY A 31 -3.66 -15.31 4.54
C GLY A 31 -2.24 -14.79 4.80
N LYS A 32 -1.48 -14.45 3.75
CA LYS A 32 -0.13 -13.91 3.89
C LYS A 32 -0.17 -12.41 4.15
N LEU A 33 0.58 -11.99 5.16
CA LEU A 33 0.68 -10.59 5.58
C LEU A 33 1.82 -9.87 4.86
N TYR A 34 1.54 -8.67 4.38
CA TYR A 34 2.45 -7.75 3.74
C TYR A 34 2.47 -6.44 4.51
N ARG A 35 3.68 -5.96 4.80
CA ARG A 35 3.90 -4.70 5.52
C ARG A 35 4.38 -3.65 4.54
N VAL A 36 3.65 -2.54 4.47
CA VAL A 36 4.00 -1.39 3.65
C VAL A 36 4.13 -0.16 4.52
N GLN A 37 5.20 0.58 4.33
CA GLN A 37 5.45 1.84 5.04
C GLN A 37 5.39 2.98 4.04
N ARG A 38 4.65 4.02 4.40
CA ARG A 38 4.49 5.21 3.58
C ARG A 38 4.81 6.45 4.42
N PHE A 39 5.65 7.32 3.89
CA PHE A 39 5.86 8.64 4.47
C PHE A 39 4.66 9.55 4.15
N VAL A 40 4.13 10.20 5.18
CA VAL A 40 3.09 11.21 5.10
C VAL A 40 3.65 12.56 5.53
N ASN A 41 3.53 13.53 4.64
CA ASN A 41 3.94 14.91 4.92
C ASN A 41 2.76 15.64 5.58
N ALA A 42 3.00 16.79 6.21
CA ALA A 42 1.95 17.56 6.89
C ALA A 42 0.74 17.88 5.99
N LYS A 43 0.94 18.03 4.66
CA LYS A 43 -0.11 18.23 3.65
C LYS A 43 -0.87 16.96 3.26
N THR A 44 -0.27 15.78 3.42
CA THR A 44 -0.83 14.48 3.02
C THR A 44 -1.18 13.59 4.21
N ARG A 45 -1.32 14.18 5.40
CA ARG A 45 -1.71 13.50 6.65
C ARG A 45 -3.10 12.87 6.64
N TYR A 46 -3.88 13.03 5.58
CA TYR A 46 -5.19 12.42 5.47
C TYR A 46 -5.06 10.91 5.25
N LEU A 47 -5.65 10.14 6.16
CA LEU A 47 -5.89 8.72 5.99
C LEU A 47 -6.78 8.52 4.77
N ARG A 48 -6.18 8.00 3.71
CA ARG A 48 -6.93 7.63 2.49
C ARG A 48 -7.55 6.24 2.58
N PHE A 49 -7.13 5.44 3.56
CA PHE A 49 -7.49 4.03 3.69
C PHE A 49 -7.95 3.73 5.11
N GLN A 50 -8.89 2.80 5.25
CA GLN A 50 -9.37 2.33 6.54
C GLN A 50 -9.07 0.84 6.76
N LYS A 51 -9.09 0.41 8.02
CA LYS A 51 -9.03 -1.01 8.36
C LYS A 51 -10.24 -1.73 7.77
N GLY A 52 -10.04 -2.90 7.17
CA GLY A 52 -11.06 -3.66 6.48
C GLY A 52 -11.23 -3.28 5.00
N GLU A 53 -10.52 -2.27 4.51
CA GLU A 53 -10.56 -1.88 3.10
C GLU A 53 -9.69 -2.82 2.25
N THR A 54 -10.21 -3.23 1.11
CA THR A 54 -9.46 -4.02 0.12
C THR A 54 -8.62 -3.08 -0.72
N VAL A 55 -7.32 -3.35 -0.79
CA VAL A 55 -6.34 -2.53 -1.49
C VAL A 55 -5.45 -3.38 -2.39
N THR A 56 -4.84 -2.72 -3.37
CA THR A 56 -3.79 -3.30 -4.19
C THR A 56 -2.45 -2.74 -3.75
N LEU A 57 -1.50 -3.63 -3.45
CA LEU A 57 -0.12 -3.30 -3.17
C LEU A 57 0.72 -3.48 -4.43
N GLY A 58 1.36 -2.41 -4.88
CA GLY A 58 2.36 -2.45 -5.95
C GLY A 58 3.77 -2.34 -5.35
N PHE A 59 4.67 -3.26 -5.73
CA PHE A 59 6.07 -3.21 -5.31
C PHE A 59 6.95 -2.78 -6.49
N HIS A 60 7.32 -1.50 -6.55
CA HIS A 60 8.14 -0.93 -7.62
C HIS A 60 9.49 -0.45 -7.07
N TYR A 61 10.60 -0.94 -7.63
CA TYR A 61 11.97 -0.51 -7.29
C TYR A 61 12.28 -0.51 -5.77
N GLY A 62 11.68 -1.43 -5.01
CA GLY A 62 11.86 -1.52 -3.55
C GLY A 62 10.92 -0.62 -2.73
N LEU A 63 10.13 0.23 -3.38
CA LEU A 63 9.08 1.03 -2.75
C LEU A 63 7.74 0.28 -2.81
N GLY A 64 7.02 0.28 -1.69
CA GLY A 64 5.65 -0.24 -1.61
C GLY A 64 4.65 0.88 -1.81
N LEU A 65 3.80 0.74 -2.81
CA LEU A 65 2.68 1.64 -3.11
C LEU A 65 1.37 0.95 -2.73
N VAL A 66 0.41 1.72 -2.24
CA VAL A 66 -0.92 1.26 -1.84
C VAL A 66 -1.96 1.98 -2.69
N PHE A 67 -2.84 1.24 -3.34
CA PHE A 67 -3.86 1.73 -4.25
C PHE A 67 -5.27 1.28 -3.81
N PRO A 68 -6.29 2.15 -3.90
CA PRO A 68 -7.64 1.87 -3.41
C PRO A 68 -8.42 0.89 -4.29
N CYS A 69 -8.14 0.84 -5.60
CA CYS A 69 -8.78 -0.08 -6.53
C CYS A 69 -7.74 -0.77 -7.43
N PRO A 70 -8.00 -2.04 -7.82
CA PRO A 70 -7.25 -2.66 -8.91
C PRO A 70 -7.46 -1.83 -10.18
N GLY A 71 -6.36 -1.30 -10.75
CA GLY A 71 -6.37 -0.49 -11.97
C GLY A 71 -6.16 1.02 -11.81
N GLU A 72 -6.21 1.59 -10.60
CA GLU A 72 -5.88 3.03 -10.38
C GLU A 72 -4.34 3.28 -10.38
N GLU A 73 -3.55 2.22 -10.57
CA GLU A 73 -2.08 2.23 -10.51
C GLU A 73 -1.44 2.92 -11.72
N GLU A 74 -2.00 2.72 -12.92
CA GLU A 74 -1.43 3.24 -14.17
C GLU A 74 -1.50 4.77 -14.24
N LEU A 75 -2.61 5.37 -13.81
CA LEU A 75 -2.80 6.83 -13.83
C LEU A 75 -1.79 7.55 -12.93
N ARG A 76 -1.50 7.00 -11.74
CA ARG A 76 -0.60 7.64 -10.77
C ARG A 76 0.89 7.43 -11.04
N LEU A 77 1.26 6.32 -11.67
CA LEU A 77 2.66 6.10 -12.10
C LEU A 77 3.02 6.98 -13.30
N LEU A 78 2.05 7.23 -14.20
CA LEU A 78 2.21 8.16 -15.34
C LEU A 78 2.28 9.63 -14.91
N GLU A 79 1.57 10.04 -13.85
CA GLU A 79 1.65 11.42 -13.30
C GLU A 79 2.98 11.75 -12.60
N ASN A 80 3.86 10.78 -12.36
CA ASN A 80 5.16 10.99 -11.71
C ASN A 80 6.37 10.80 -12.67
N VAL A 81 6.15 10.80 -13.99
CA VAL A 81 7.21 10.85 -15.02
C VAL A 81 7.43 12.27 -15.50
#